data_AF-A0A3C0AP66-F1
#
_entry.id   AF-A0A3C0AP66-F1
#
_cell.length_a   1.000
_cell.length_b   1.000
_cell.length_c   1.000
_cell.angle_alpha   90.00
_cell.angle_beta   90.00
_cell.angle_gamma   90.00
#
_symmetry.space_group_name_H-M   'P 1'
#
loop_
_entity.id
_entity.type
_entity.pdbx_description
1 polymer ?
#
loop_
_entity_poly.entity_id
_entity_poly.type
_entity_poly.pdbx_seq_one_letter_code
_entity_poly.pdbx_strand_id
1 'polypeptide(L)'
;FIRNLCSHGVGRGLHEEPGEIPGYFVPGDRRILHEGLVITIEPFLSTKSRIVTEGDDGWTLAGEAGNLSAQFEHTMVITKGKPILLTVV
;
A
#
# COMPACT_ATOMS: atom_id res chain seq x y z
N PHE A 1 -3.93 -4.33 10.34
CA PHE A 1 -3.01 -3.87 9.29
C PHE A 1 -1.80 -4.77 9.27
N ILE A 2 -1.51 -5.36 8.10
CA ILE A 2 -0.21 -5.96 7.80
C ILE A 2 0.81 -4.82 7.66
N ARG A 3 2.01 -4.99 8.22
CA ARG A 3 3.02 -3.95 8.37
C ARG A 3 4.23 -4.09 7.48
N ASN A 4 4.42 -5.25 6.86
CA ASN A 4 5.46 -5.49 5.86
C ASN A 4 4.89 -5.51 4.44
N LEU A 5 3.72 -4.90 4.25
CA LEU A 5 3.12 -4.57 2.96
C LEU A 5 2.66 -3.12 3.00
N CYS A 6 2.78 -2.45 1.87
CA CYS A 6 2.64 -1.01 1.79
C CYS A 6 2.19 -0.59 0.39
N SER A 7 1.66 0.62 0.31
CA SER A 7 1.41 1.27 -0.97
C SER A 7 2.71 1.83 -1.54
N HIS A 8 2.72 2.20 -2.82
CA HIS A 8 3.95 2.59 -3.51
C HIS A 8 3.68 3.68 -4.56
N GLY A 9 4.75 4.29 -5.07
CA GLY A 9 4.69 5.07 -6.31
C GLY A 9 4.45 4.16 -7.51
N VAL A 10 3.71 4.63 -8.51
CA VAL A 10 3.41 3.85 -9.73
C VAL A 10 3.27 4.77 -10.93
N GLY A 11 3.62 4.32 -12.13
CA GLY A 11 3.43 5.10 -13.35
C GLY A 11 4.12 4.52 -14.58
N ARG A 12 5.40 4.82 -14.75
CA ARG A 12 6.26 4.27 -15.80
C ARG A 12 6.75 2.85 -15.47
N GLY A 13 6.92 2.57 -14.18
CA GLY A 13 7.19 1.27 -13.59
C GLY A 13 6.03 0.81 -12.71
N LEU A 14 6.03 -0.49 -12.40
CA LEU A 14 5.00 -1.08 -11.54
C LEU A 14 5.15 -0.58 -10.10
N HIS A 15 6.37 -0.61 -9.56
CA HIS A 15 6.73 -0.01 -8.28
C HIS A 15 7.83 1.05 -8.51
N GLU A 16 7.60 2.26 -8.02
CA GLU A 16 8.49 3.42 -8.10
C GLU A 16 8.55 4.15 -6.74
N GLU A 17 9.42 5.15 -6.63
CA GLU A 17 9.41 6.03 -5.45
C GLU A 17 8.10 6.82 -5.35
N PRO A 18 7.51 6.96 -4.15
CA PRO A 18 7.98 6.43 -2.88
C PRO A 18 7.83 4.90 -2.76
N GLY A 19 8.91 4.20 -2.43
CA GLY A 19 8.92 2.73 -2.44
C GLY A 19 8.07 2.07 -1.34
N GLU A 20 7.80 2.79 -0.24
CA GLU A 20 6.93 2.32 0.84
C GLU A 20 6.07 3.46 1.38
N ILE A 21 4.75 3.28 1.34
CA ILE A 21 3.75 4.13 1.95
C ILE A 21 2.95 3.26 2.93
N PRO A 22 3.24 3.32 4.24
CA PRO A 22 2.62 2.44 5.22
C PRO A 22 1.11 2.65 5.31
N GLY A 23 0.34 1.55 5.31
CA GLY A 23 -1.11 1.59 5.57
C GLY A 23 -1.49 1.81 7.04
N TYR A 24 -0.53 2.16 7.90
CA TYR A 24 -0.69 2.34 9.34
C TYR A 24 0.10 3.56 9.84
N PHE A 25 -0.21 4.04 11.04
CA PHE A 25 0.46 5.21 11.60
C PHE A 25 1.95 4.93 11.92
N VAL A 26 2.82 5.74 11.33
CA VAL A 26 4.26 5.76 11.62
C VAL A 26 4.63 7.12 12.23
N PRO A 27 4.96 7.19 13.54
CA PRO A 27 5.21 8.46 14.24
C PRO A 27 6.31 9.33 13.63
N GLY A 28 7.25 8.74 12.88
CA GLY A 28 8.38 9.39 12.25
C GLY A 28 8.21 9.74 10.77
N ASP A 29 7.11 9.32 10.12
CA ASP A 29 6.90 9.67 8.71
C ASP A 29 6.58 11.18 8.61
N ARG A 30 7.42 11.91 7.88
CA ARG A 30 7.32 13.35 7.62
C ARG A 30 7.33 13.65 6.11
N ARG A 31 7.09 12.63 5.28
CA ARG A 31 7.18 12.79 3.83
C ARG A 31 6.13 13.77 3.34
N ILE A 32 6.54 14.55 2.35
CA ILE A 32 5.68 15.48 1.65
C ILE A 32 5.40 14.87 0.28
N LEU A 33 4.13 14.74 -0.07
CA LEU A 33 3.72 14.32 -1.41
C LEU A 33 3.70 15.55 -2.33
N HIS A 34 4.33 15.43 -3.50
CA HIS A 34 4.47 16.53 -4.44
C HIS A 34 3.45 16.44 -5.57
N GLU A 35 3.07 17.59 -6.13
CA GLU A 35 2.16 17.68 -7.27
C GLU A 35 2.70 16.87 -8.47
N GLY A 36 1.82 16.08 -9.08
CA GLY A 36 2.14 15.20 -10.21
C GLY A 36 2.63 13.81 -9.80
N LEU A 37 2.88 13.56 -8.50
CA LEU A 37 3.20 12.22 -8.01
C LEU A 37 2.00 11.29 -8.18
N VAL A 38 2.24 10.06 -8.59
CA VAL A 38 1.21 9.02 -8.72
C VAL A 38 1.52 7.89 -7.75
N ILE A 39 0.56 7.56 -6.89
CA ILE A 39 0.72 6.57 -5.82
C ILE A 39 -0.48 5.63 -5.76
N THR A 40 -0.27 4.46 -5.18
CA THR A 40 -1.34 3.58 -4.71
C THR A 40 -1.73 3.96 -3.28
N ILE A 41 -2.96 3.64 -2.90
CA ILE A 41 -3.42 3.51 -1.51
C ILE A 41 -4.08 2.15 -1.41
N GLU A 42 -3.42 1.22 -0.72
CA GLU A 42 -3.75 -0.21 -0.68
C GLU A 42 -3.61 -0.80 0.74
N PRO A 43 -4.51 -0.47 1.67
CA PRO A 43 -4.42 -0.99 3.03
C PRO A 43 -4.69 -2.50 3.08
N PHE A 44 -3.79 -3.24 3.72
CA PHE A 44 -3.95 -4.66 4.03
C PHE A 44 -4.53 -4.83 5.43
N LEU A 45 -5.85 -5.01 5.52
CA LEU A 45 -6.56 -5.31 6.76
C LEU A 45 -6.38 -6.78 7.14
N SER A 46 -6.36 -7.05 8.44
CA SER A 46 -6.07 -8.36 8.99
C SER A 46 -6.67 -8.48 10.39
N THR A 47 -7.26 -9.64 10.68
CA THR A 47 -7.90 -9.95 11.97
C THR A 47 -6.92 -10.32 13.09
N LYS A 48 -5.76 -10.90 12.75
CA LYS A 48 -4.80 -11.44 13.71
C LYS A 48 -3.38 -11.01 13.39
N SER A 49 -2.98 -11.19 12.13
CA SER A 49 -1.59 -11.02 11.72
C SER A 49 -1.22 -9.55 11.57
N ARG A 50 0.03 -9.24 11.94
CA ARG A 50 0.66 -7.94 11.65
C ARG A 50 1.74 -8.03 10.60
N ILE A 51 2.19 -9.23 10.27
CA ILE A 51 3.17 -9.51 9.23
C ILE A 51 2.67 -10.69 8.39
N VAL A 52 3.14 -10.78 7.16
CA VAL A 52 2.95 -11.94 6.28
C VAL A 52 4.30 -12.52 5.88
N THR A 53 4.33 -13.81 5.59
CA THR A 53 5.52 -14.51 5.09
C THR A 53 5.25 -15.06 3.71
N GLU A 54 6.28 -15.06 2.86
CA GLU A 54 6.25 -15.71 1.55
C GLU A 54 6.20 -17.24 1.72
N GLY A 55 5.35 -17.88 0.92
CA GLY A 55 5.26 -19.33 0.83
C GLY A 55 6.27 -19.94 -0.13
N ASP A 56 6.29 -21.27 -0.21
CA ASP A 56 7.26 -22.02 -1.02
C ASP A 56 7.11 -21.82 -2.54
N ASP A 57 6.01 -21.20 -2.99
CA ASP A 57 5.78 -20.88 -4.39
C ASP A 57 6.47 -19.58 -4.86
N GLY A 58 7.07 -18.84 -3.93
CA GLY A 58 7.78 -17.58 -4.21
C GLY A 58 6.85 -16.38 -4.47
N TRP A 59 5.55 -16.49 -4.18
CA TRP A 59 4.57 -15.43 -4.45
C TRP A 59 3.53 -15.25 -3.34
N THR A 60 3.00 -16.35 -2.80
CA THR A 60 1.88 -16.29 -1.87
C THR A 60 2.34 -15.69 -0.54
N LEU A 61 1.70 -14.60 -0.13
CA LEU A 61 1.92 -13.97 1.17
C LEU A 61 0.83 -14.39 2.15
N ALA A 62 1.21 -15.15 3.18
CA ALA A 62 0.27 -15.70 4.16
C ALA A 62 0.50 -15.12 5.57
N GLY A 63 -0.59 -14.87 6.28
CA GLY A 63 -0.57 -14.60 7.71
C GLY A 63 -0.65 -15.89 8.55
N GLU A 64 -0.84 -15.72 9.85
CA GLU A 64 -1.04 -16.81 10.81
C GLU A 64 -2.31 -17.62 10.52
N ALA A 65 -2.34 -18.88 10.96
CA ALA A 65 -3.47 -19.76 10.75
C ALA A 65 -4.79 -19.16 11.28
N GLY A 66 -5.82 -19.21 10.43
CA GLY A 66 -7.13 -18.63 10.73
C GLY A 66 -7.12 -17.10 10.80
N ASN A 67 -6.12 -16.42 10.25
CA ASN A 67 -6.18 -15.00 9.94
C ASN A 67 -7.05 -14.77 8.69
N LEU A 68 -8.03 -13.89 8.79
CA LEU A 68 -8.72 -13.33 7.62
C LEU A 68 -8.07 -11.99 7.26
N SER A 69 -7.83 -11.79 5.96
CA SER A 69 -7.29 -10.55 5.41
C SER A 69 -8.25 -9.98 4.36
N ALA A 70 -8.22 -8.65 4.22
CA ALA A 70 -8.89 -7.95 3.13
C ALA A 70 -7.97 -6.82 2.64
N GLN A 71 -7.99 -6.58 1.34
CA GLN A 71 -7.29 -5.47 0.69
C GLN A 71 -8.23 -4.84 -0.33
N PHE A 72 -8.03 -3.54 -0.53
CA PHE A 72 -8.62 -2.80 -1.64
C PHE A 72 -7.62 -1.73 -2.05
N GLU A 73 -7.64 -1.33 -3.31
CA GLU A 73 -6.63 -0.43 -3.85
C GLU A 73 -7.23 0.63 -4.78
N HIS A 74 -6.72 1.85 -4.63
CA HIS A 74 -6.84 2.87 -5.67
C HIS A 74 -5.49 3.44 -6.08
N THR A 75 -5.38 3.81 -7.35
CA THR A 75 -4.31 4.66 -7.84
C THR A 75 -4.79 6.11 -7.88
N MET A 76 -3.96 7.04 -7.39
CA MET A 76 -4.27 8.46 -7.40
C MET A 76 -3.12 9.34 -7.85
N VAL A 77 -3.47 10.46 -8.49
CA VAL A 77 -2.55 11.56 -8.82
C VAL A 77 -2.64 12.62 -7.73
N ILE A 78 -1.51 12.95 -7.13
CA ILE A 78 -1.37 14.03 -6.16
C ILE A 78 -1.44 15.36 -6.91
N THR A 79 -2.28 16.27 -6.42
CA THR A 79 -2.41 17.64 -6.95
C THR A 79 -2.21 18.64 -5.82
N LYS A 80 -2.09 19.93 -6.14
CA LYS A 80 -2.16 21.00 -5.13
C LYS A 80 -3.51 21.08 -4.41
N GLY A 81 -4.56 20.53 -5.00
CA GLY A 81 -5.92 20.51 -4.46
C GLY A 81 -6.33 19.10 -4.05
N LYS A 82 -7.50 18.67 -4.53
CA LYS A 82 -7.97 17.30 -4.31
C LYS A 82 -7.18 16.33 -5.20
N PRO A 83 -6.75 15.16 -4.68
CA PRO A 83 -6.16 14.14 -5.52
C PRO A 83 -7.18 13.65 -6.56
N ILE A 84 -6.68 13.19 -7.70
CA ILE A 84 -7.50 12.56 -8.74
C ILE A 84 -7.44 11.06 -8.53
N LEU A 85 -8.57 10.41 -8.28
CA LEU A 85 -8.66 8.95 -8.24
C LEU A 85 -8.81 8.42 -9.67
N LEU A 86 -7.94 7.49 -10.06
CA LEU A 86 -7.89 6.98 -11.42
C LEU A 86 -8.70 5.69 -11.61
N THR A 87 -8.89 4.92 -10.55
CA THR A 87 -9.44 3.56 -10.62
C THR A 87 -10.79 3.43 -9.92
N VAL A 88 -11.61 4.47 -9.95
CA VAL A 88 -13.00 4.39 -9.49
C VAL A 88 -13.81 3.49 -10.43
N VAL A 89 -14.69 2.68 -9.84
CA VAL A 89 -15.63 1.79 -10.54
C VAL A 89 -17.06 2.26 -10.38
#